data_AF-A0A034VEC6-F1
#
_entry.id   AF-A0A034VEC6-F1
#
_cell.length_a   1.000
_cell.length_b   1.000
_cell.length_c   1.000
_cell.angle_alpha   90.00
_cell.angle_beta   90.00
_cell.angle_gamma   90.00
#
_symmetry.space_group_name_H-M   'P 1'
#
loop_
_entity.id
_entity.type
_entity.pdbx_description
1 polymer ?
#
loop_
_entity_poly.entity_id
_entity_poly.type
_entity_poly.pdbx_seq_one_letter_code
_entity_poly.pdbx_strand_id
1 'polypeptide(L)'
;MFNARTDTLKLNQTAMFAKIRAGLPVERQHTQNLLECKDDMLYAWDSEECCLLAVNWRLAALEGFEAVKYQNLIPSVPQSFQVERVVASSEGSLIALAGARGVTVLELPRRWGKDGLFMEGKEKITCRAFNLDSLLFSNNPHLELRQLRWHPFSPTDSHLLVLLSDNTIRVYDNSTLRHVWKVGPVPMKSDNNLNSSLPTALLLGESAVDFDIAPAVAPKDDAVLNSSTTINNNITTKDALNHSRNLSKAFNETVAGNKNAQNSERIEWPIIVLRENGNIYVLMAGLDSHKPRLQGPLTITPQSNDNYGLESCAILVIPSLPPTLVIAEANGTLHHALFLEAEEADESFNEVDASLIIHPSEYTIHVLETVLLELGLPKDDPKSKTYNCPIHLKRDYINEMRYFAYHNAGL
;
A
#
# COMPACT_ATOMS: atom_id res chain seq x y z
N MET A 1 9.14 37.27 6.30
CA MET A 1 9.47 36.24 5.30
C MET A 1 10.28 35.15 5.98
N PHE A 2 9.63 34.07 6.41
CA PHE A 2 10.35 32.88 6.84
C PHE A 2 10.80 32.16 5.57
N ASN A 3 12.09 32.24 5.22
CA ASN A 3 12.70 31.30 4.29
C ASN A 3 12.74 29.94 4.99
N ALA A 4 11.63 29.20 4.95
CA ALA A 4 11.61 27.81 5.37
C ALA A 4 12.48 27.03 4.38
N ARG A 5 13.72 26.77 4.77
CA ARG A 5 14.61 25.90 4.01
C ARG A 5 14.02 24.49 4.07
N THR A 6 13.71 23.90 2.92
CA THR A 6 13.14 22.53 2.83
C THR A 6 14.05 21.48 3.47
N ASP A 7 15.36 21.73 3.53
CA ASP A 7 16.35 20.93 4.25
C ASP A 7 16.71 21.56 5.61
N THR A 8 15.83 21.38 6.60
CA THR A 8 16.00 21.93 7.96
C THR A 8 17.16 21.27 8.71
N LEU A 9 17.41 19.98 8.45
CA LEU A 9 18.45 19.18 9.08
C LEU A 9 19.81 19.25 8.36
N LYS A 10 19.89 19.99 7.23
CA LYS A 10 21.07 20.06 6.35
C LYS A 10 21.54 18.67 5.89
N LEU A 11 20.62 17.71 5.76
CA LEU A 11 20.90 16.34 5.36
C LEU A 11 21.60 16.29 4.01
N ASN A 12 21.31 17.23 3.11
CA ASN A 12 21.92 17.29 1.79
C ASN A 12 23.44 17.53 1.84
N GLN A 13 23.99 18.02 2.96
CA GLN A 13 25.43 18.23 3.14
C GLN A 13 26.16 17.02 3.73
N THR A 14 25.41 16.00 4.18
CA THR A 14 25.99 14.83 4.85
C THR A 14 26.63 13.85 3.86
N ALA A 15 27.57 13.05 4.35
CA ALA A 15 28.23 12.02 3.56
C ALA A 15 27.26 10.98 2.98
N MET A 16 26.23 10.60 3.77
CA MET A 16 25.18 9.68 3.32
C MET A 16 24.45 10.19 2.08
N PHE A 17 24.00 11.45 2.10
CA PHE A 17 23.31 12.05 0.94
C PHE A 17 24.24 12.36 -0.22
N ALA A 18 25.52 12.68 0.05
CA ALA A 18 26.51 12.81 -1.01
C ALA A 18 26.68 11.49 -1.78
N LYS A 19 26.72 10.36 -1.07
CA LYS A 19 26.80 9.02 -1.66
C LYS A 19 25.57 8.71 -2.52
N ILE A 20 24.37 8.91 -1.98
CA ILE A 20 23.12 8.67 -2.71
C ILE A 20 23.06 9.52 -3.98
N ARG A 21 23.40 10.82 -3.91
CA ARG A 21 23.39 11.69 -5.10
C ARG A 21 24.33 11.23 -6.20
N ALA A 22 25.49 10.70 -5.84
CA ALA A 22 26.46 10.18 -6.81
C ALA A 22 25.90 8.96 -7.55
N GLY A 23 25.17 8.09 -6.84
CA GLY A 23 24.58 6.87 -7.40
C GLY A 23 23.25 7.03 -8.14
N LEU A 24 22.63 8.21 -8.10
CA LEU A 24 21.38 8.45 -8.84
C LEU A 24 21.64 8.60 -10.34
N PRO A 25 20.83 7.98 -11.22
CA PRO A 25 20.98 8.13 -12.66
C PRO A 25 20.78 9.59 -13.10
N VAL A 26 21.58 10.01 -14.09
CA VAL A 26 21.60 11.38 -14.64
C VAL A 26 20.26 11.76 -15.28
N GLU A 27 19.60 10.78 -15.92
CA GLU A 27 18.26 10.93 -16.48
C GLU A 27 17.24 10.22 -15.59
N ARG A 28 16.39 10.99 -14.90
CA ARG A 28 15.28 10.45 -14.11
C ARG A 28 14.05 10.34 -15.00
N GLN A 29 13.66 9.12 -15.32
CA GLN A 29 12.43 8.88 -16.09
C GLN A 29 11.19 8.96 -15.21
N HIS A 30 11.23 8.48 -13.97
CA HIS A 30 10.10 8.47 -13.04
C HIS A 30 10.51 8.76 -11.59
N THR A 31 9.53 9.14 -10.75
CA THR A 31 9.70 9.35 -9.31
C THR A 31 10.09 8.04 -8.61
N GLN A 32 10.95 8.11 -7.59
CA GLN A 32 11.38 6.96 -6.79
C GLN A 32 11.24 7.28 -5.29
N ASN A 33 10.97 6.26 -4.48
CA ASN A 33 10.85 6.35 -3.02
C ASN A 33 11.98 5.57 -2.35
N LEU A 34 13.22 6.06 -2.54
CA LEU A 34 14.44 5.40 -2.05
C LEU A 34 14.77 5.71 -0.59
N LEU A 35 13.99 6.57 0.05
CA LEU A 35 14.20 7.04 1.41
C LEU A 35 13.06 6.56 2.30
N GLU A 36 13.40 6.03 3.46
CA GLU A 36 12.40 5.64 4.45
C GLU A 36 12.81 6.11 5.83
N CYS A 37 11.86 6.68 6.57
CA CYS A 37 12.07 7.10 7.95
C CYS A 37 11.16 6.26 8.85
N LYS A 38 11.76 5.53 9.78
CA LYS A 38 11.05 4.73 10.77
C LYS A 38 11.61 5.03 12.16
N ASP A 39 10.74 5.53 13.03
CA ASP A 39 11.04 5.96 14.39
C ASP A 39 12.18 6.99 14.47
N ASP A 40 13.38 6.59 14.89
CA ASP A 40 14.58 7.42 14.99
C ASP A 40 15.62 7.12 13.89
N MET A 41 15.30 6.22 12.96
CA MET A 41 16.19 5.80 11.89
C MET A 41 15.75 6.35 10.53
N LEU A 42 16.73 6.83 9.78
CA LEU A 42 16.60 7.20 8.38
C LEU A 42 17.37 6.18 7.54
N TYR A 43 16.66 5.58 6.59
CA TYR A 43 17.19 4.60 5.65
C TYR A 43 17.22 5.19 4.25
N ALA A 44 18.24 4.82 3.49
CA ALA A 44 18.35 5.17 2.08
C ALA A 44 18.96 4.04 1.27
N TRP A 45 18.38 3.75 0.12
CA TRP A 45 18.96 2.80 -0.81
C TRP A 45 20.13 3.40 -1.59
N ASP A 46 21.25 2.68 -1.60
CA ASP A 46 22.41 2.95 -2.44
C ASP A 46 22.48 1.91 -3.56
N SER A 47 22.20 2.34 -4.78
CA SER A 47 22.17 1.49 -5.97
C SER A 47 23.56 1.12 -6.50
N GLU A 48 24.62 1.85 -6.15
CA GLU A 48 25.98 1.52 -6.61
C GLU A 48 26.56 0.36 -5.80
N GLU A 49 26.39 0.41 -4.47
CA GLU A 49 26.87 -0.63 -3.56
C GLU A 49 25.81 -1.71 -3.24
N CYS A 50 24.60 -1.59 -3.80
CA CYS A 50 23.46 -2.48 -3.55
C CYS A 50 23.22 -2.71 -2.04
N CYS A 51 23.20 -1.62 -1.26
CA CYS A 51 23.04 -1.70 0.19
C CYS A 51 22.10 -0.63 0.72
N LEU A 52 21.56 -0.87 1.91
CA LEU A 52 20.72 0.09 2.61
C LEU A 52 21.56 0.86 3.63
N LEU A 53 21.74 2.15 3.40
CA LEU A 53 22.38 3.07 4.34
C LEU A 53 21.41 3.37 5.47
N ALA A 54 21.86 3.29 6.71
CA ALA A 54 21.04 3.57 7.89
C ALA A 54 21.74 4.55 8.84
N VAL A 55 21.05 5.61 9.26
CA VAL A 55 21.56 6.58 10.24
C VAL A 55 20.52 6.85 11.31
N ASN A 56 20.96 6.97 12.57
CA ASN A 56 20.10 7.47 13.64
C ASN A 56 20.00 9.00 13.50
N TRP A 57 18.99 9.47 12.76
CA TRP A 57 18.84 10.89 12.44
C TRP A 57 18.53 11.71 13.70
N ARG A 58 17.85 11.12 14.68
CA ARG A 58 17.50 11.79 15.93
C ARG A 58 18.72 12.03 16.80
N LEU A 59 19.60 11.03 16.92
CA LEU A 59 20.88 11.20 17.60
C LEU A 59 21.77 12.20 16.84
N ALA A 60 21.81 12.10 15.51
CA ALA A 60 22.58 13.02 14.67
C ALA A 60 22.10 14.48 14.79
N ALA A 61 20.79 14.70 15.01
CA ALA A 61 20.26 16.03 15.27
C ALA A 61 20.68 16.60 16.63
N LEU A 62 21.03 15.75 17.62
CA LEU A 62 21.49 16.16 18.95
C LEU A 62 23.02 16.35 19.00
N GLU A 63 23.79 15.41 18.43
CA GLU A 63 25.25 15.37 18.53
C GLU A 63 25.97 15.98 17.31
N GLY A 64 25.25 16.15 16.20
CA GLY A 64 25.77 16.61 14.91
C GLY A 64 25.89 15.49 13.88
N PHE A 65 25.49 15.78 12.63
CA PHE A 65 25.49 14.82 11.52
C PHE A 65 26.88 14.37 11.04
N GLU A 66 27.95 15.03 11.50
CA GLU A 66 29.34 14.58 11.27
C GLU A 66 29.81 13.58 12.33
N ALA A 67 29.25 13.63 13.54
CA ALA A 67 29.62 12.75 14.65
C ALA A 67 28.96 11.38 14.52
N VAL A 68 27.70 11.35 14.08
CA VAL A 68 26.93 10.10 13.90
C VAL A 68 27.13 9.56 12.48
N LYS A 69 27.85 8.45 12.37
CA LYS A 69 28.08 7.77 11.09
C LYS A 69 26.88 6.92 10.68
N TYR A 70 26.64 6.82 9.37
CA TYR A 70 25.70 5.84 8.83
C TYR A 70 26.34 4.45 8.79
N GLN A 71 25.52 3.40 8.86
CA GLN A 71 25.90 2.00 8.73
C GLN A 71 25.40 1.45 7.38
N ASN A 72 26.13 0.52 6.77
CA ASN A 72 25.75 -0.13 5.51
C ASN A 72 25.14 -1.49 5.82
N LEU A 73 23.84 -1.64 5.56
CA LEU A 73 23.10 -2.88 5.71
C LEU A 73 23.04 -3.59 4.35
N ILE A 74 23.81 -4.66 4.22
CA ILE A 74 24.03 -5.39 2.95
C ILE A 74 23.09 -6.60 2.92
N PRO A 75 22.16 -6.69 1.96
CA PRO A 75 21.34 -7.88 1.78
C PRO A 75 22.19 -9.15 1.58
N SER A 76 21.83 -10.25 2.22
CA SER A 76 22.56 -11.54 2.11
C SER A 76 22.40 -12.21 0.75
N VAL A 77 21.44 -11.76 -0.06
CA VAL A 77 21.20 -12.21 -1.44
C VAL A 77 21.21 -11.00 -2.38
N PRO A 78 21.72 -11.15 -3.62
CA PRO A 78 21.72 -10.06 -4.58
C PRO A 78 20.30 -9.75 -5.11
N GLN A 79 20.07 -8.49 -5.45
CA GLN A 79 18.83 -8.02 -6.08
C GLN A 79 18.98 -8.16 -7.60
N SER A 80 18.10 -8.93 -8.24
CA SER A 80 18.06 -9.09 -9.71
C SER A 80 17.19 -8.03 -10.40
N PHE A 81 16.89 -6.92 -9.71
CA PHE A 81 16.01 -5.86 -10.16
C PHE A 81 16.50 -4.51 -9.61
N GLN A 82 16.10 -3.43 -10.26
CA GLN A 82 16.37 -2.07 -9.78
C GLN A 82 15.41 -1.75 -8.64
N VAL A 83 15.95 -1.37 -7.48
CA VAL A 83 15.13 -0.91 -6.34
C VAL A 83 14.66 0.51 -6.61
N GLU A 84 13.36 0.72 -6.47
CA GLU A 84 12.66 1.99 -6.69
C GLU A 84 11.91 2.45 -5.43
N ARG A 85 11.64 1.52 -4.50
CA ARG A 85 10.92 1.74 -3.25
C ARG A 85 11.62 1.05 -2.08
N VAL A 86 11.74 1.78 -0.97
CA VAL A 86 12.13 1.28 0.35
C VAL A 86 10.94 1.50 1.28
N VAL A 87 10.44 0.43 1.91
CA VAL A 87 9.26 0.49 2.79
C VAL A 87 9.51 -0.29 4.06
N ALA A 88 9.47 0.37 5.22
CA ALA A 88 9.65 -0.28 6.51
C ALA A 88 8.33 -0.94 6.98
N SER A 89 8.46 -2.06 7.70
CA SER A 89 7.32 -2.70 8.35
C SER A 89 6.76 -1.87 9.51
N SER A 90 5.58 -2.26 10.01
CA SER A 90 4.84 -1.53 11.04
C SER A 90 5.64 -1.38 12.33
N GLU A 91 6.41 -2.39 12.75
CA GLU A 91 7.30 -2.33 13.92
C GLU A 91 8.77 -2.04 13.53
N GLY A 92 9.04 -1.86 12.23
CA GLY A 92 10.37 -1.56 11.72
C GLY A 92 11.37 -2.70 11.86
N SER A 93 10.92 -3.94 12.03
CA SER A 93 11.80 -5.11 12.08
C SER A 93 12.25 -5.60 10.70
N LEU A 94 11.48 -5.25 9.65
CA LEU A 94 11.73 -5.62 8.27
C LEU A 94 11.74 -4.38 7.37
N ILE A 95 12.46 -4.47 6.26
CA ILE A 95 12.41 -3.50 5.16
C ILE A 95 12.16 -4.23 3.85
N ALA A 96 11.14 -3.80 3.11
CA ALA A 96 10.91 -4.23 1.75
C ALA A 96 11.66 -3.30 0.78
N LEU A 97 12.52 -3.90 -0.03
CA LEU A 97 13.16 -3.28 -1.19
C LEU A 97 12.39 -3.74 -2.43
N ALA A 98 11.77 -2.82 -3.15
CA ALA A 98 10.89 -3.17 -4.27
C ALA A 98 11.21 -2.35 -5.51
N GLY A 99 11.02 -2.97 -6.67
CA GLY A 99 10.98 -2.30 -7.97
C GLY A 99 9.98 -3.01 -8.89
N ALA A 100 9.79 -2.48 -10.10
CA ALA A 100 8.82 -3.03 -11.05
C ALA A 100 8.98 -4.55 -11.30
N ARG A 101 10.19 -5.10 -11.15
CA ARG A 101 10.55 -6.50 -11.49
C ARG A 101 10.84 -7.41 -10.29
N GLY A 102 10.63 -6.95 -9.06
CA GLY A 102 10.88 -7.82 -7.90
C GLY A 102 10.74 -7.14 -6.54
N VAL A 103 10.74 -7.98 -5.50
CA VAL A 103 10.72 -7.57 -4.09
C VAL A 103 11.73 -8.39 -3.32
N THR A 104 12.48 -7.73 -2.45
CA THR A 104 13.34 -8.35 -1.45
C THR A 104 12.91 -7.89 -0.08
N VAL A 105 12.69 -8.81 0.85
CA VAL A 105 12.47 -8.50 2.27
C VAL A 105 13.79 -8.66 3.01
N LEU A 106 14.23 -7.58 3.66
CA LEU A 106 15.44 -7.47 4.47
C LEU A 106 15.07 -7.53 5.95
N GLU A 107 15.59 -8.51 6.69
CA GLU A 107 15.48 -8.55 8.15
C GLU A 107 16.51 -7.59 8.77
N LEU A 108 16.03 -6.63 9.56
CA LEU A 108 16.93 -5.71 10.24
C LEU A 108 17.56 -6.39 11.47
N PRO A 109 18.88 -6.23 11.66
CA PRO A 109 19.54 -6.74 12.86
C PRO A 109 19.03 -5.99 14.09
N ARG A 110 19.15 -6.64 15.25
CA ARG A 110 18.77 -6.00 16.51
C ARG A 110 19.64 -4.77 16.79
N ARG A 111 19.01 -3.72 17.31
CA ARG A 111 19.66 -2.51 17.81
C ARG A 111 19.90 -2.64 19.31
N TRP A 112 21.04 -2.16 19.80
CA TRP A 112 21.35 -2.12 21.24
C TRP A 112 22.45 -1.10 21.56
N GLY A 113 22.74 -0.94 22.85
CA GLY A 113 23.76 -0.01 23.33
C GLY A 113 23.22 1.41 23.52
N LYS A 114 24.11 2.31 23.98
CA LYS A 114 23.76 3.69 24.35
C LYS A 114 23.18 4.51 23.19
N ASP A 115 23.73 4.31 22.00
CA ASP A 115 23.42 5.11 20.81
C ASP A 115 22.36 4.44 19.91
N GLY A 116 21.83 3.28 20.34
CA GLY A 116 20.81 2.53 19.61
C GLY A 116 21.25 2.09 18.21
N LEU A 117 22.53 1.79 18.01
CA LEU A 117 23.08 1.38 16.72
C LEU A 117 22.85 -0.11 16.45
N PHE A 118 22.90 -0.49 15.17
CA PHE A 118 22.86 -1.90 14.79
C PHE A 118 24.17 -2.59 15.12
N MET A 119 24.10 -3.78 15.72
CA MET A 119 25.29 -4.61 15.98
C MET A 119 26.46 -3.83 16.62
N GLU A 120 26.17 -2.98 17.62
CA GLU A 120 27.18 -2.15 18.31
C GLU A 120 27.93 -1.16 17.40
N GLY A 121 27.28 -0.64 16.36
CA GLY A 121 27.88 0.39 15.50
C GLY A 121 28.82 -0.14 14.42
N LYS A 122 28.77 -1.44 14.12
CA LYS A 122 29.52 -2.03 13.01
C LYS A 122 29.22 -1.32 11.68
N GLU A 123 30.25 -0.89 10.95
CA GLU A 123 30.08 -0.09 9.72
C GLU A 123 29.37 -0.84 8.58
N LYS A 124 29.64 -2.15 8.43
CA LYS A 124 29.05 -3.01 7.40
C LYS A 124 28.43 -4.25 8.03
N ILE A 125 27.15 -4.46 7.78
CA ILE A 125 26.36 -5.54 8.39
C ILE A 125 25.63 -6.31 7.30
N THR A 126 25.92 -7.60 7.17
CA THR A 126 25.14 -8.49 6.31
C THR A 126 23.83 -8.82 7.00
N CYS A 127 22.72 -8.51 6.34
CA CYS A 127 21.37 -8.69 6.83
C CYS A 127 20.71 -9.84 6.07
N ARG A 128 19.94 -10.68 6.77
CA ARG A 128 19.23 -11.78 6.10
C ARG A 128 18.20 -11.19 5.14
N ALA A 129 18.19 -11.68 3.91
CA ALA A 129 17.32 -11.16 2.86
C ALA A 129 16.69 -12.30 2.06
N PHE A 130 15.44 -12.08 1.62
CA PHE A 130 14.66 -13.03 0.85
C PHE A 130 14.06 -12.36 -0.38
N ASN A 131 14.39 -12.86 -1.56
CA ASN A 131 13.75 -12.41 -2.80
C ASN A 131 12.40 -13.12 -2.95
N LEU A 132 11.31 -12.36 -2.99
CA LEU A 132 9.97 -12.91 -3.12
C LEU A 132 9.68 -13.24 -4.58
N ASP A 133 9.18 -14.45 -4.83
CA ASP A 133 8.68 -14.91 -6.13
C ASP A 133 9.60 -14.61 -7.33
N SER A 134 10.92 -14.71 -7.15
CA SER A 134 11.90 -14.40 -8.21
C SER A 134 11.66 -15.20 -9.49
N LEU A 135 11.22 -16.46 -9.37
CA LEU A 135 10.88 -17.31 -10.51
C LEU A 135 9.62 -16.83 -11.24
N LEU A 136 8.63 -16.27 -10.53
CA LEU A 136 7.42 -15.73 -11.13
C LEU A 136 7.76 -14.55 -12.06
N PHE A 137 8.56 -13.61 -11.56
CA PHE A 137 9.01 -12.45 -12.34
C PHE A 137 9.93 -12.85 -13.50
N SER A 138 10.76 -13.88 -13.32
CA SER A 138 11.64 -14.39 -14.38
C SER A 138 10.86 -15.08 -15.50
N ASN A 139 9.81 -15.83 -15.14
CA ASN A 139 8.98 -16.55 -16.10
C ASN A 139 7.92 -15.66 -16.78
N ASN A 140 7.64 -14.47 -16.22
CA ASN A 140 6.64 -13.54 -16.74
C ASN A 140 7.27 -12.16 -16.97
N PRO A 141 7.93 -11.92 -18.12
CA PRO A 141 8.65 -10.68 -18.41
C PRO A 141 7.76 -9.43 -18.51
N HIS A 142 6.44 -9.59 -18.58
CA HIS A 142 5.46 -8.49 -18.61
C HIS A 142 4.78 -8.23 -17.25
N LEU A 143 5.01 -9.10 -16.25
CA LEU A 143 4.39 -8.99 -14.93
C LEU A 143 5.13 -7.95 -14.11
N GLU A 144 4.44 -6.91 -13.67
CA GLU A 144 5.04 -5.78 -12.95
C GLU A 144 4.43 -5.64 -11.57
N LEU A 145 5.24 -5.19 -10.62
CA LEU A 145 4.75 -4.78 -9.31
C LEU A 145 4.12 -3.39 -9.40
N ARG A 146 2.85 -3.28 -8.99
CA ARG A 146 2.10 -2.02 -8.94
C ARG A 146 2.21 -1.38 -7.57
N GLN A 147 1.78 -2.07 -6.52
CA GLN A 147 1.84 -1.58 -5.15
C GLN A 147 2.32 -2.66 -4.17
N LEU A 148 2.95 -2.25 -3.06
CA LEU A 148 3.16 -3.09 -1.89
C LEU A 148 2.79 -2.33 -0.61
N ARG A 149 2.20 -3.01 0.37
CA ARG A 149 1.93 -2.46 1.70
C ARG A 149 2.06 -3.53 2.78
N TRP A 150 2.73 -3.18 3.87
CA TRP A 150 2.71 -3.99 5.09
C TRP A 150 1.32 -3.93 5.70
N HIS A 151 0.84 -5.07 6.21
CA HIS A 151 -0.42 -5.10 6.90
C HIS A 151 -0.28 -4.38 8.26
N PRO A 152 -1.07 -3.32 8.55
CA PRO A 152 -0.87 -2.46 9.72
C PRO A 152 -1.01 -3.22 11.04
N PHE A 153 -1.86 -4.26 11.08
CA PHE A 153 -2.10 -5.09 12.26
C PHE A 153 -1.48 -6.49 12.12
N SER A 154 -0.36 -6.61 11.41
CA SER A 154 0.34 -7.89 11.30
C SER A 154 0.82 -8.37 12.68
N PRO A 155 0.37 -9.53 13.19
CA PRO A 155 0.81 -10.03 14.50
C PRO A 155 2.31 -10.35 14.56
N THR A 156 2.90 -10.63 13.40
CA THR A 156 4.30 -11.02 13.21
C THR A 156 5.16 -9.89 12.65
N ASP A 157 4.59 -8.70 12.40
CA ASP A 157 5.24 -7.60 11.65
C ASP A 157 5.76 -8.01 10.26
N SER A 158 5.27 -9.12 9.70
CA SER A 158 5.83 -9.71 8.47
C SER A 158 4.80 -10.00 7.38
N HIS A 159 3.54 -9.62 7.59
CA HIS A 159 2.52 -9.72 6.56
C HIS A 159 2.68 -8.60 5.53
N LEU A 160 3.06 -8.96 4.32
CA LEU A 160 3.26 -8.04 3.19
C LEU A 160 2.28 -8.37 2.07
N LEU A 161 1.51 -7.37 1.62
CA LEU A 161 0.62 -7.47 0.49
C LEU A 161 1.30 -6.85 -0.73
N VAL A 162 1.30 -7.56 -1.86
CA VAL A 162 1.93 -7.12 -3.11
C VAL A 162 0.91 -7.22 -4.25
N LEU A 163 0.52 -6.08 -4.81
CA LEU A 163 -0.33 -5.97 -5.99
C LEU A 163 0.52 -6.03 -7.26
N LEU A 164 0.16 -6.94 -8.16
CA LEU A 164 0.81 -7.13 -9.46
C LEU A 164 -0.10 -6.71 -10.62
N SER A 165 0.51 -6.48 -11.79
CA SER A 165 -0.18 -6.05 -13.01
C SER A 165 -1.17 -7.07 -13.60
N ASP A 166 -1.17 -8.30 -13.10
CA ASP A 166 -2.15 -9.34 -13.44
C ASP A 166 -3.42 -9.28 -12.57
N ASN A 167 -3.64 -8.16 -11.86
CA ASN A 167 -4.76 -7.94 -10.95
C ASN A 167 -4.80 -8.96 -9.80
N THR A 168 -3.64 -9.38 -9.31
CA THR A 168 -3.52 -10.20 -8.10
C THR A 168 -2.86 -9.46 -6.94
N ILE A 169 -3.41 -9.63 -5.74
CA ILE A 169 -2.76 -9.29 -4.48
C ILE A 169 -2.17 -10.58 -3.91
N ARG A 170 -0.85 -10.61 -3.76
CA ARG A 170 -0.12 -11.72 -3.15
C ARG A 170 0.21 -11.38 -1.71
N VAL A 171 -0.16 -12.26 -0.79
CA VAL A 171 0.04 -12.09 0.64
C VAL A 171 1.17 -12.98 1.09
N TYR A 172 2.21 -12.37 1.65
CA TYR A 172 3.35 -13.07 2.22
C TYR A 172 3.34 -12.91 3.73
N ASP A 173 3.82 -13.91 4.45
CA ASP A 173 4.14 -13.85 5.87
C ASP A 173 5.48 -14.56 6.09
N ASN A 174 6.41 -13.89 6.78
CA ASN A 174 7.80 -14.33 6.93
C ASN A 174 8.44 -14.76 5.59
N SER A 175 8.28 -13.93 4.56
CA SER A 175 8.74 -14.16 3.18
C SER A 175 8.15 -15.39 2.48
N THR A 176 7.14 -16.03 3.07
CA THR A 176 6.47 -17.21 2.52
C THR A 176 5.13 -16.80 1.94
N LEU A 177 4.85 -17.17 0.70
CA LEU A 177 3.55 -16.89 0.07
C LEU A 177 2.44 -17.66 0.80
N ARG A 178 1.44 -16.94 1.30
CA ARG A 178 0.26 -17.50 1.98
C ARG A 178 -0.94 -17.55 1.05
N HIS A 179 -1.21 -16.44 0.37
CA HIS A 179 -2.42 -16.29 -0.45
C HIS A 179 -2.14 -15.54 -1.75
N VAL A 180 -2.98 -15.82 -2.75
CA VAL A 180 -3.06 -15.07 -4.01
C VAL A 180 -4.54 -14.73 -4.21
N TRP A 181 -4.88 -13.46 -4.10
CA TRP A 181 -6.23 -12.95 -4.20
C TRP A 181 -6.41 -12.24 -5.54
N LYS A 182 -7.42 -12.64 -6.31
CA LYS A 182 -7.78 -11.93 -7.55
C LYS A 182 -8.63 -10.72 -7.20
N VAL A 183 -8.25 -9.55 -7.71
CA VAL A 183 -8.95 -8.28 -7.49
C VAL A 183 -9.47 -7.64 -8.78
N GLY A 184 -9.27 -8.31 -9.91
CA GLY A 184 -9.72 -7.88 -11.21
C GLY A 184 -9.59 -8.99 -12.26
N PRO A 185 -10.07 -8.73 -13.49
CA PRO A 185 -9.99 -9.67 -14.58
C PRO A 185 -8.52 -9.96 -14.91
N VAL A 186 -8.23 -11.20 -15.33
CA VAL A 186 -6.88 -11.57 -15.75
C VAL A 186 -6.61 -10.92 -17.11
N PRO A 187 -5.56 -10.10 -17.27
CA PRO A 187 -5.20 -9.53 -18.57
C PRO A 187 -4.91 -10.67 -19.54
N MET A 188 -5.77 -10.87 -20.55
CA MET A 188 -5.60 -11.98 -21.50
C MET A 188 -4.28 -11.80 -22.27
N LYS A 189 -3.46 -12.86 -22.32
CA LYS A 189 -2.40 -12.98 -23.32
C LYS A 189 -3.10 -13.26 -24.65
N SER A 190 -2.97 -12.38 -25.64
CA SER A 190 -3.43 -12.69 -26.99
C SER A 190 -2.57 -13.84 -27.52
N ASP A 191 -3.12 -15.04 -27.61
CA ASP A 191 -2.42 -16.16 -28.23
C ASP A 191 -2.15 -15.84 -29.72
N ASN A 192 -0.86 -15.77 -30.06
CA ASN A 192 -0.28 -16.04 -31.38
C ASN A 192 -0.74 -15.27 -32.63
N ASN A 193 -1.17 -14.00 -32.53
CA ASN A 193 -1.18 -13.12 -33.72
C ASN A 193 -0.25 -11.92 -33.52
N LEU A 194 0.77 -11.84 -34.38
CA LEU A 194 1.84 -10.83 -34.42
C LEU A 194 1.39 -9.39 -34.72
N ASN A 195 0.10 -9.09 -34.58
CA ASN A 195 -0.46 -7.75 -34.74
C ASN A 195 -1.07 -7.33 -33.40
N SER A 196 -0.26 -6.60 -32.62
CA SER A 196 -0.59 -5.87 -31.40
C SER A 196 -2.06 -5.50 -31.24
N SER A 197 -2.78 -6.24 -30.41
CA SER A 197 -3.97 -5.72 -29.73
C SER A 197 -3.68 -5.70 -28.24
N LEU A 198 -3.68 -4.51 -27.62
CA LEU A 198 -3.61 -4.40 -26.16
C LEU A 198 -4.69 -5.30 -25.53
N PRO A 199 -4.39 -6.01 -24.43
CA PRO A 199 -5.39 -6.70 -23.64
C PRO A 199 -6.62 -5.82 -23.40
N THR A 200 -7.84 -6.35 -23.60
CA THR A 200 -9.09 -5.59 -23.45
C THR A 200 -9.21 -4.88 -22.11
N ALA A 201 -8.71 -5.50 -21.03
CA ALA A 201 -8.66 -4.91 -19.70
C ALA A 201 -7.82 -3.60 -19.65
N LEU A 202 -6.74 -3.50 -20.45
CA LEU A 202 -5.95 -2.27 -20.57
C LEU A 202 -6.68 -1.21 -21.41
N LEU A 203 -7.54 -1.61 -22.35
CA LEU A 203 -8.34 -0.68 -23.15
C LEU A 203 -9.52 -0.08 -22.35
N LEU A 204 -9.98 -0.79 -21.31
CA LEU A 204 -11.08 -0.37 -20.44
C LEU A 204 -10.62 0.19 -19.09
N GLY A 205 -9.31 0.28 -18.85
CA GLY A 205 -8.72 0.73 -17.58
C GLY A 205 -9.08 -0.16 -16.38
N GLU A 206 -9.31 -1.46 -16.61
CA GLU A 206 -9.67 -2.43 -15.56
C GLU A 206 -8.44 -2.98 -14.80
N SER A 207 -7.26 -2.41 -15.02
CA SER A 207 -6.06 -2.75 -14.27
C SER A 207 -6.08 -2.07 -12.90
N ALA A 208 -5.83 -2.84 -11.84
CA ALA A 208 -5.63 -2.32 -10.50
C ALA A 208 -4.28 -1.59 -10.43
N VAL A 209 -4.31 -0.33 -9.98
CA VAL A 209 -3.15 0.57 -9.96
C VAL A 209 -2.58 0.75 -8.55
N ASP A 210 -3.44 0.78 -7.54
CA ASP A 210 -3.08 0.96 -6.14
C ASP A 210 -4.11 0.30 -5.23
N PHE A 211 -3.75 0.06 -3.98
CA PHE A 211 -4.67 -0.38 -2.94
C PHE A 211 -4.23 0.19 -1.60
N ASP A 212 -5.14 0.30 -0.63
CA ASP A 212 -4.78 0.57 0.76
C ASP A 212 -5.71 -0.16 1.73
N ILE A 213 -5.26 -0.32 2.98
CA ILE A 213 -5.97 -1.14 3.99
C ILE A 213 -6.71 -0.20 4.94
N ALA A 214 -8.04 -0.36 5.01
CA ALA A 214 -8.89 0.36 5.93
C ALA A 214 -8.93 -0.30 7.33
N PRO A 215 -9.39 0.42 8.36
CA PRO A 215 -9.54 -0.14 9.70
C PRO A 215 -10.37 -1.43 9.71
N ALA A 216 -10.03 -2.32 10.64
CA ALA A 216 -10.71 -3.60 10.84
C ALA A 216 -12.21 -3.43 11.08
N VAL A 217 -13.00 -4.35 10.54
CA VAL A 217 -14.44 -4.46 10.80
C VAL A 217 -14.77 -5.82 11.39
N ALA A 218 -15.80 -5.86 12.24
CA ALA A 218 -16.37 -7.13 12.67
C ALA A 218 -17.08 -7.80 11.49
N PRO A 219 -16.97 -9.12 11.32
CA PRO A 219 -17.69 -9.81 10.26
C PRO A 219 -19.20 -9.66 10.52
N LYS A 220 -19.95 -9.32 9.47
CA LYS A 220 -21.41 -9.44 9.51
C LYS A 220 -21.71 -10.95 9.47
N ASP A 221 -22.49 -11.47 10.43
CA ASP A 221 -22.92 -12.86 10.39
C ASP A 221 -23.60 -13.13 9.04
N ASP A 222 -23.05 -14.04 8.24
CA ASP A 222 -23.65 -14.53 6.98
C ASP A 222 -24.93 -15.32 7.28
N ALA A 223 -25.98 -14.64 7.77
CA ALA A 223 -27.29 -15.22 8.06
C ALA A 223 -28.23 -15.22 6.85
N VAL A 224 -27.73 -14.97 5.63
CA VAL A 224 -28.55 -14.86 4.42
C VAL A 224 -28.02 -15.77 3.31
N LEU A 225 -27.91 -17.06 3.60
CA LEU A 225 -27.94 -18.10 2.56
C LEU A 225 -28.31 -19.44 3.18
N ASN A 226 -29.50 -19.52 3.80
CA ASN A 226 -30.30 -20.74 4.03
C ASN A 226 -31.54 -20.41 4.88
N SER A 227 -32.57 -19.79 4.29
CA SER A 227 -33.88 -19.72 4.95
C SER A 227 -35.00 -19.73 3.91
N SER A 228 -35.22 -20.91 3.33
CA SER A 228 -36.59 -21.33 3.08
C SER A 228 -37.32 -21.42 4.43
N THR A 229 -38.49 -20.78 4.48
CA THR A 229 -39.58 -20.91 5.47
C THR A 229 -39.61 -20.01 6.71
N THR A 230 -40.78 -19.36 6.81
CA THR A 230 -41.54 -18.88 7.97
C THR A 230 -41.16 -17.54 8.63
N ILE A 231 -41.93 -16.54 8.19
CA ILE A 231 -42.38 -15.34 8.90
C ILE A 231 -42.59 -15.63 10.40
N ASN A 232 -41.96 -14.83 11.26
CA ASN A 232 -42.58 -14.38 12.51
C ASN A 232 -42.01 -13.03 12.93
N ASN A 233 -42.94 -12.08 13.11
CA ASN A 233 -42.70 -10.70 13.47
C ASN A 233 -42.25 -10.54 14.92
N ASN A 234 -41.61 -9.38 15.16
CA ASN A 234 -41.34 -8.70 16.43
C ASN A 234 -39.90 -8.87 16.94
N ILE A 235 -39.06 -7.86 16.70
CA ILE A 235 -38.22 -7.26 17.75
C ILE A 235 -38.03 -5.77 17.46
N THR A 236 -38.24 -5.01 18.53
CA THR A 236 -38.28 -3.55 18.64
C THR A 236 -36.90 -2.89 18.57
N THR A 237 -36.87 -1.75 17.88
CA THR A 237 -35.82 -0.73 17.86
C THR A 237 -35.30 -0.36 19.26
N LYS A 238 -34.01 -0.63 19.58
CA LYS A 238 -33.23 0.14 20.59
C LYS A 238 -31.72 -0.14 20.77
N ASP A 239 -31.01 -0.85 19.89
CA ASP A 239 -29.59 -1.23 20.16
C ASP A 239 -28.53 -0.68 19.19
N ALA A 240 -28.76 0.42 18.49
CA ALA A 240 -27.83 0.94 17.46
C ALA A 240 -26.70 1.88 17.97
N LEU A 241 -26.40 1.97 19.28
CA LEU A 241 -25.48 3.01 19.80
C LEU A 241 -24.32 2.51 20.69
N ASN A 242 -24.11 1.20 20.85
CA ASN A 242 -23.10 0.68 21.80
C ASN A 242 -21.94 -0.13 21.20
N HIS A 243 -21.80 -0.25 19.88
CA HIS A 243 -20.76 -1.13 19.29
C HIS A 243 -19.37 -0.50 19.09
N SER A 244 -19.19 0.81 19.26
CA SER A 244 -17.88 1.46 19.07
C SER A 244 -16.93 1.37 20.29
N ARG A 245 -17.42 0.99 21.48
CA ARG A 245 -16.62 1.06 22.73
C ARG A 245 -15.92 -0.23 23.18
N ASN A 246 -16.08 -1.36 22.48
CA ASN A 246 -15.57 -2.65 22.96
C ASN A 246 -14.23 -3.11 22.34
N LEU A 247 -13.73 -2.44 21.28
CA LEU A 247 -12.47 -2.83 20.63
C LEU A 247 -11.21 -2.57 21.47
N SER A 248 -11.24 -1.64 22.44
CA SER A 248 -10.08 -1.35 23.30
C SER A 248 -9.88 -2.33 24.46
N LYS A 249 -10.78 -3.31 24.65
CA LYS A 249 -10.68 -4.30 25.73
C LYS A 249 -10.09 -5.65 25.31
N ALA A 250 -9.99 -5.94 24.01
CA ALA A 250 -9.50 -7.23 23.51
C ALA A 250 -7.98 -7.42 23.60
N PHE A 251 -7.21 -6.39 23.98
CA PHE A 251 -5.74 -6.43 24.01
C PHE A 251 -5.13 -6.90 25.35
N ASN A 252 -5.93 -7.11 26.40
CA ASN A 252 -5.42 -7.52 27.71
C ASN A 252 -6.23 -8.67 28.30
N GLU A 253 -5.96 -9.91 27.89
CA GLU A 253 -6.09 -11.07 28.78
C GLU A 253 -5.33 -12.29 28.23
N THR A 254 -4.29 -12.69 28.95
CA THR A 254 -3.48 -13.89 28.72
C THR A 254 -3.99 -15.09 29.53
N VAL A 255 -3.86 -16.28 28.92
CA VAL A 255 -3.59 -17.59 29.56
C VAL A 255 -4.68 -18.16 30.49
N ALA A 256 -5.44 -19.12 29.96
CA ALA A 256 -5.68 -20.43 30.58
C ALA A 256 -6.48 -21.31 29.60
N GLY A 257 -6.06 -22.57 29.44
CA GLY A 257 -6.65 -23.48 28.47
C GLY A 257 -8.10 -23.84 28.76
N ASN A 258 -8.91 -23.86 27.70
CA ASN A 258 -9.94 -24.88 27.53
C ASN A 258 -10.30 -25.01 26.04
N LYS A 259 -10.29 -26.25 25.54
CA LYS A 259 -10.73 -26.61 24.20
C LYS A 259 -12.26 -26.51 24.15
N ASN A 260 -12.76 -25.34 23.77
CA ASN A 260 -14.06 -25.21 23.13
C ASN A 260 -13.82 -24.45 21.82
N ALA A 261 -14.40 -24.94 20.73
CA ALA A 261 -14.46 -24.22 19.46
C ALA A 261 -15.28 -22.94 19.68
N GLN A 262 -14.62 -21.91 20.21
CA GLN A 262 -15.19 -20.58 20.26
C GLN A 262 -15.16 -20.04 18.85
N ASN A 263 -16.33 -19.55 18.42
CA ASN A 263 -16.50 -18.70 17.26
C ASN A 263 -15.65 -17.44 17.54
N SER A 264 -14.35 -17.50 17.25
CA SER A 264 -13.50 -16.33 17.25
C SER A 264 -14.08 -15.41 16.18
N GLU A 265 -14.61 -14.27 16.60
CA GLU A 265 -15.07 -13.22 15.67
C GLU A 265 -13.93 -12.98 14.68
N ARG A 266 -14.14 -13.42 13.43
CA ARG A 266 -13.10 -13.42 12.42
C ARG A 266 -12.96 -12.01 11.91
N ILE A 267 -12.03 -11.26 12.48
CA ILE A 267 -11.73 -9.89 12.06
C ILE A 267 -11.39 -9.88 10.56
N GLU A 268 -12.05 -9.00 9.81
CA GLU A 268 -11.74 -8.74 8.41
C GLU A 268 -11.26 -7.30 8.24
N TRP A 269 -10.39 -7.09 7.27
CA TRP A 269 -9.92 -5.78 6.87
C TRP A 269 -10.47 -5.46 5.48
N PRO A 270 -11.15 -4.33 5.30
CA PRO A 270 -11.49 -3.84 3.98
C PRO A 270 -10.21 -3.38 3.27
N ILE A 271 -9.84 -4.06 2.19
CA ILE A 271 -8.72 -3.67 1.33
C ILE A 271 -9.32 -2.92 0.14
N ILE A 272 -9.11 -1.60 0.10
CA ILE A 272 -9.66 -0.73 -0.93
C ILE A 272 -8.74 -0.81 -2.16
N VAL A 273 -9.28 -1.24 -3.29
CA VAL A 273 -8.53 -1.43 -4.55
C VAL A 273 -8.99 -0.40 -5.57
N LEU A 274 -8.06 0.41 -6.07
CA LEU A 274 -8.30 1.41 -7.12
C LEU A 274 -7.89 0.84 -8.48
N ARG A 275 -8.76 0.98 -9.48
CA ARG A 275 -8.44 0.70 -10.88
C ARG A 275 -8.17 1.98 -11.66
N GLU A 276 -7.47 1.83 -12.79
CA GLU A 276 -7.05 2.94 -13.66
C GLU A 276 -8.24 3.78 -14.14
N ASN A 277 -9.37 3.13 -14.46
CA ASN A 277 -10.62 3.79 -14.87
C ASN A 277 -11.42 4.45 -13.74
N GLY A 278 -10.83 4.60 -12.54
CA GLY A 278 -11.45 5.24 -11.38
C GLY A 278 -12.41 4.36 -10.60
N ASN A 279 -12.73 3.14 -11.06
CA ASN A 279 -13.56 2.23 -10.28
C ASN A 279 -12.82 1.77 -9.02
N ILE A 280 -13.52 1.86 -7.89
CA ILE A 280 -13.03 1.42 -6.59
C ILE A 280 -13.73 0.13 -6.20
N TYR A 281 -12.98 -0.83 -5.67
CA TYR A 281 -13.49 -2.10 -5.15
C TYR A 281 -13.03 -2.29 -3.71
N VAL A 282 -13.74 -3.13 -2.96
CA VAL A 282 -13.37 -3.50 -1.60
C VAL A 282 -13.17 -5.00 -1.54
N LEU A 283 -11.96 -5.44 -1.23
CA LEU A 283 -11.67 -6.84 -0.94
C LEU A 283 -11.73 -7.05 0.58
N MET A 284 -12.80 -7.70 1.04
CA MET A 284 -12.93 -8.10 2.43
C MET A 284 -12.10 -9.36 2.69
N ALA A 285 -11.07 -9.24 3.53
CA ALA A 285 -10.17 -10.34 3.83
C ALA A 285 -9.61 -10.30 5.25
N GLY A 286 -9.58 -11.46 5.92
CA GLY A 286 -8.67 -11.72 7.04
C GLY A 286 -7.28 -12.15 6.55
N LEU A 287 -6.27 -12.09 7.44
CA LEU A 287 -4.89 -12.53 7.12
C LEU A 287 -4.82 -13.98 6.63
N ASP A 288 -5.64 -14.87 7.20
CA ASP A 288 -5.73 -16.30 6.82
C ASP A 288 -6.88 -16.58 5.82
N SER A 289 -7.37 -15.56 5.11
CA SER A 289 -8.51 -15.74 4.19
C SER A 289 -8.10 -16.43 2.90
N HIS A 290 -8.48 -17.70 2.75
CA HIS A 290 -8.33 -18.44 1.49
C HIS A 290 -9.25 -17.95 0.37
N LYS A 291 -10.43 -17.43 0.73
CA LYS A 291 -11.46 -16.95 -0.19
C LYS A 291 -11.94 -15.59 0.27
N PRO A 292 -11.24 -14.51 -0.10
CA PRO A 292 -11.69 -13.16 0.22
C PRO A 292 -12.94 -12.81 -0.60
N ARG A 293 -13.71 -11.83 -0.14
CA ARG A 293 -14.94 -11.38 -0.78
C ARG A 293 -14.69 -10.03 -1.46
N LEU A 294 -14.61 -10.03 -2.79
CA LEU A 294 -14.46 -8.82 -3.59
C LEU A 294 -15.84 -8.19 -3.82
N GLN A 295 -15.98 -6.91 -3.48
CA GLN A 295 -17.21 -6.13 -3.62
C GLN A 295 -16.97 -4.92 -4.54
N GLY A 296 -17.99 -4.54 -5.32
CA GLY A 296 -17.99 -3.29 -6.09
C GLY A 296 -18.48 -3.44 -7.54
N PRO A 297 -18.20 -2.45 -8.42
CA PRO A 297 -17.55 -1.18 -8.09
C PRO A 297 -18.36 -0.37 -7.06
N LEU A 298 -17.69 0.41 -6.21
CA LEU A 298 -18.35 1.22 -5.20
C LEU A 298 -19.13 2.37 -5.83
N THR A 299 -20.36 2.58 -5.37
CA THR A 299 -21.12 3.78 -5.72
C THR A 299 -20.46 5.03 -5.13
N ILE A 300 -20.22 6.02 -5.99
CA ILE A 300 -19.64 7.34 -5.64
C ILE A 300 -20.77 8.36 -5.51
N THR A 301 -20.80 9.07 -4.39
CA THR A 301 -21.78 10.13 -4.11
C THR A 301 -21.10 11.47 -3.83
N PRO A 302 -21.72 12.62 -4.18
CA PRO A 302 -22.89 12.72 -5.06
C PRO A 302 -22.56 12.22 -6.48
N GLN A 303 -23.58 11.80 -7.22
CA GLN A 303 -23.41 11.39 -8.63
C GLN A 303 -23.13 12.64 -9.47
N SER A 304 -21.85 12.96 -9.63
CA SER A 304 -21.35 14.07 -10.44
C SER A 304 -20.26 13.55 -11.35
N ASN A 305 -20.22 14.01 -12.61
CA ASN A 305 -19.19 13.61 -13.56
C ASN A 305 -17.78 13.93 -13.05
N ASP A 306 -17.63 15.03 -12.30
CA ASP A 306 -16.35 15.47 -11.75
C ASP A 306 -15.82 14.56 -10.63
N ASN A 307 -16.62 13.61 -10.15
CA ASN A 307 -16.24 12.63 -9.13
C ASN A 307 -15.71 11.31 -9.74
N TYR A 308 -15.73 11.18 -11.07
CA TYR A 308 -15.28 9.98 -11.78
C TYR A 308 -14.03 10.30 -12.62
N GLY A 309 -12.89 9.84 -12.14
CA GLY A 309 -11.61 9.93 -12.83
C GLY A 309 -11.40 8.82 -13.86
N LEU A 310 -10.69 9.11 -14.96
CA LEU A 310 -10.33 8.12 -15.98
C LEU A 310 -8.84 7.74 -15.97
N GLU A 311 -8.02 8.47 -15.20
CA GLU A 311 -6.57 8.28 -15.09
C GLU A 311 -6.15 8.20 -13.62
N SER A 312 -6.88 7.38 -12.86
CA SER A 312 -6.60 7.12 -11.44
C SER A 312 -5.25 6.44 -11.27
N CYS A 313 -4.44 6.90 -10.32
CA CYS A 313 -3.06 6.43 -10.16
C CYS A 313 -2.64 6.09 -8.72
N ALA A 314 -3.28 6.66 -7.70
CA ALA A 314 -2.98 6.32 -6.30
C ALA A 314 -4.19 6.43 -5.39
N ILE A 315 -4.21 5.63 -4.32
CA ILE A 315 -5.20 5.68 -3.25
C ILE A 315 -4.53 5.61 -1.87
N LEU A 316 -5.07 6.35 -0.92
CA LEU A 316 -4.63 6.34 0.46
C LEU A 316 -5.84 6.39 1.39
N VAL A 317 -5.86 5.52 2.40
CA VAL A 317 -6.81 5.59 3.50
C VAL A 317 -6.21 6.39 4.64
N ILE A 318 -6.93 7.40 5.12
CA ILE A 318 -6.70 8.07 6.39
C ILE A 318 -7.63 7.41 7.42
N PRO A 319 -7.11 6.89 8.55
CA PRO A 319 -7.90 6.14 9.54
C PRO A 319 -8.77 7.05 10.43
N SER A 320 -9.46 8.01 9.83
CA SER A 320 -10.47 8.84 10.48
C SER A 320 -11.75 8.05 10.79
N LEU A 321 -12.71 8.67 11.46
CA LEU A 321 -14.02 8.08 11.75
C LEU A 321 -15.14 8.98 11.18
N PRO A 322 -15.76 8.61 10.04
CA PRO A 322 -15.49 7.44 9.19
C PRO A 322 -14.14 7.55 8.45
N PRO A 323 -13.55 6.45 7.92
CA PRO A 323 -12.28 6.50 7.20
C PRO A 323 -12.38 7.41 5.97
N THR A 324 -11.32 8.17 5.69
CA THR A 324 -11.27 9.06 4.51
C THR A 324 -10.35 8.46 3.46
N LEU A 325 -10.85 8.30 2.24
CA LEU A 325 -10.08 7.93 1.06
C LEU A 325 -9.55 9.21 0.40
N VAL A 326 -8.26 9.20 0.08
CA VAL A 326 -7.63 10.17 -0.82
C VAL A 326 -7.36 9.44 -2.13
N ILE A 327 -7.99 9.87 -3.22
CA ILE A 327 -7.86 9.26 -4.55
C ILE A 327 -7.15 10.28 -5.43
N ALA A 328 -6.05 9.87 -6.07
CA ALA A 328 -5.25 10.74 -6.91
C ALA A 328 -5.32 10.31 -8.37
N GLU A 329 -5.54 11.29 -9.24
CA GLU A 329 -5.46 11.16 -10.69
C GLU A 329 -4.14 11.73 -11.23
N ALA A 330 -3.72 11.21 -12.36
CA ALA A 330 -2.45 11.59 -12.97
C ALA A 330 -2.42 13.07 -13.46
N ASN A 331 -3.60 13.68 -13.65
CA ASN A 331 -3.76 15.07 -14.05
C ASN A 331 -3.57 16.11 -12.91
N GLY A 332 -3.30 15.67 -11.67
CA GLY A 332 -3.20 16.57 -10.52
C GLY A 332 -4.40 16.53 -9.59
N THR A 333 -5.50 15.90 -9.98
CA THR A 333 -6.74 15.89 -9.19
C THR A 333 -6.63 14.96 -7.99
N LEU A 334 -7.00 15.46 -6.82
CA LEU A 334 -7.12 14.71 -5.57
C LEU A 334 -8.56 14.79 -5.09
N HIS A 335 -9.22 13.65 -4.93
CA HIS A 335 -10.52 13.56 -4.28
C HIS A 335 -10.35 13.11 -2.83
N HIS A 336 -11.03 13.79 -1.92
CA HIS A 336 -11.17 13.39 -0.53
C HIS A 336 -12.59 12.89 -0.31
N ALA A 337 -12.74 11.60 -0.02
CA ALA A 337 -14.04 10.96 0.10
C ALA A 337 -14.17 10.19 1.41
N LEU A 338 -15.35 10.22 2.03
CA LEU A 338 -15.66 9.36 3.18
C LEU A 338 -15.96 7.95 2.69
N PHE A 339 -15.38 6.95 3.33
CA PHE A 339 -15.72 5.54 3.14
C PHE A 339 -16.80 5.15 4.14
N LEU A 340 -17.99 4.80 3.65
CA LEU A 340 -19.20 4.62 4.44
C LEU A 340 -19.80 3.24 4.20
N GLU A 341 -20.47 2.68 5.21
CA GLU A 341 -21.39 1.57 4.99
C GLU A 341 -22.60 2.06 4.16
N ALA A 342 -22.99 1.29 3.16
CA ALA A 342 -24.16 1.58 2.36
C ALA A 342 -25.45 1.25 3.15
N GLU A 343 -26.50 2.08 2.97
CA GLU A 343 -27.81 1.82 3.59
C GLU A 343 -28.49 0.58 3.01
N GLU A 344 -28.30 0.34 1.72
CA GLU A 344 -28.74 -0.85 0.98
C GLU A 344 -27.56 -1.39 0.16
N ALA A 345 -27.45 -2.71 0.04
CA ALA A 345 -26.41 -3.31 -0.80
C ALA A 345 -26.75 -3.09 -2.28
N ASP A 346 -25.78 -2.64 -3.07
CA ASP A 346 -25.96 -2.41 -4.52
C ASP A 346 -26.35 -3.71 -5.26
N GLU A 347 -27.11 -3.61 -6.35
CA GLU A 347 -27.41 -4.78 -7.18
C GLU A 347 -26.12 -5.37 -7.80
N SER A 348 -26.01 -6.70 -7.82
CA SER A 348 -24.80 -7.42 -8.24
C SER A 348 -24.50 -7.22 -9.73
N PHE A 349 -23.34 -6.64 -10.05
CA PHE A 349 -22.79 -6.61 -11.42
C PHE A 349 -22.13 -7.96 -11.77
N ASN A 350 -22.92 -9.00 -12.01
CA ASN A 350 -22.42 -10.35 -12.32
C ASN A 350 -22.18 -10.61 -13.82
N GLU A 351 -21.59 -9.68 -14.59
CA GLU A 351 -21.36 -9.94 -16.03
C GLU A 351 -20.06 -9.32 -16.57
N VAL A 352 -18.89 -9.81 -16.12
CA VAL A 352 -17.63 -9.46 -16.83
C VAL A 352 -16.68 -10.66 -17.05
N ASP A 353 -16.61 -11.64 -16.15
CA ASP A 353 -15.79 -12.86 -16.34
C ASP A 353 -16.29 -14.02 -15.47
N ALA A 354 -16.51 -15.20 -16.06
CA ALA A 354 -16.91 -16.42 -15.32
C ALA A 354 -15.86 -16.85 -14.27
N SER A 355 -14.65 -16.30 -14.32
CA SER A 355 -13.54 -16.62 -13.42
C SER A 355 -13.39 -15.68 -12.19
N LEU A 356 -14.16 -14.58 -12.12
CA LEU A 356 -14.11 -13.59 -11.05
C LEU A 356 -15.52 -13.31 -10.50
N ILE A 357 -15.75 -13.63 -9.23
CA ILE A 357 -17.01 -13.35 -8.54
C ILE A 357 -16.88 -11.99 -7.87
N ILE A 358 -17.78 -11.06 -8.21
CA ILE A 358 -17.88 -9.73 -7.61
C ILE A 358 -19.22 -9.66 -6.88
N HIS A 359 -19.18 -9.41 -5.58
CA HIS A 359 -20.35 -9.32 -4.74
C HIS A 359 -20.93 -7.89 -4.74
N PRO A 360 -22.24 -7.76 -4.47
CA PRO A 360 -22.86 -6.50 -4.04
C PRO A 360 -21.99 -5.72 -3.06
N SER A 361 -21.90 -4.42 -3.27
CA SER A 361 -21.17 -3.55 -2.35
C SER A 361 -21.98 -3.29 -1.09
N GLU A 362 -21.35 -3.51 0.07
CA GLU A 362 -21.87 -3.08 1.37
C GLU A 362 -21.36 -1.68 1.75
N TYR A 363 -20.60 -1.05 0.86
CA TYR A 363 -19.95 0.24 1.08
C TYR A 363 -20.24 1.21 -0.05
N THR A 364 -20.24 2.50 0.28
CA THR A 364 -20.29 3.61 -0.67
C THR A 364 -19.19 4.60 -0.31
N ILE A 365 -18.81 5.44 -1.28
CA ILE A 365 -17.91 6.56 -1.02
C ILE A 365 -18.65 7.89 -1.22
N HIS A 366 -18.37 8.85 -0.37
CA HIS A 366 -18.95 10.19 -0.43
C HIS A 366 -17.85 11.24 -0.58
N VAL A 367 -17.69 11.79 -1.79
CA VAL A 367 -16.71 12.83 -2.10
C VAL A 367 -17.09 14.12 -1.36
N LEU A 368 -16.19 14.59 -0.49
CA LEU A 368 -16.34 15.82 0.28
C LEU A 368 -15.76 17.01 -0.48
N GLU A 369 -14.57 16.83 -1.02
CA GLU A 369 -13.86 17.87 -1.75
C GLU A 369 -12.96 17.27 -2.83
N THR A 370 -12.65 18.11 -3.81
CA THR A 370 -11.73 17.82 -4.89
C THR A 370 -10.73 18.98 -4.98
N VAL A 371 -9.45 18.66 -4.97
CA VAL A 371 -8.35 19.61 -5.05
C VAL A 371 -7.54 19.33 -6.30
N LEU A 372 -7.29 20.35 -7.12
CA LEU A 372 -6.39 20.25 -8.27
C LEU A 372 -5.00 20.75 -7.89
N LEU A 373 -3.99 19.88 -7.98
CA LEU A 373 -2.60 20.27 -7.83
C LEU A 373 -2.09 20.95 -9.10
N GLU A 374 -1.34 22.04 -8.92
CA GLU A 374 -0.63 22.70 -10.01
C GLU A 374 0.64 21.91 -10.37
N LEU A 375 0.47 20.85 -11.16
CA LEU A 375 1.56 20.13 -11.79
C LEU A 375 2.08 21.02 -12.92
N GLY A 376 3.19 21.73 -12.68
CA GLY A 376 3.74 22.72 -13.62
C GLY A 376 3.86 22.24 -15.08
N LEU A 377 4.08 23.18 -16.01
CA LEU A 377 4.00 22.92 -17.45
C LEU A 377 4.77 21.64 -17.88
N PRO A 378 4.12 20.74 -18.64
CA PRO A 378 4.81 19.62 -19.27
C PRO A 378 6.03 20.14 -20.01
N LYS A 379 7.18 19.47 -19.89
CA LYS A 379 8.34 19.84 -20.70
C LYS A 379 7.92 19.72 -22.17
N ASP A 380 8.08 20.80 -22.95
CA ASP A 380 7.85 20.85 -24.41
C ASP A 380 8.87 19.97 -25.17
N ASP A 381 8.98 18.69 -24.82
CA ASP A 381 9.76 17.72 -25.55
C ASP A 381 8.80 16.95 -26.48
N PRO A 382 8.93 17.06 -27.82
CA PRO A 382 8.08 16.34 -28.76
C PRO A 382 8.18 14.80 -28.63
N LYS A 383 9.13 14.26 -27.85
CA LYS A 383 9.18 12.84 -27.44
C LYS A 383 8.34 12.50 -26.20
N SER A 384 7.77 13.49 -25.52
CA SER A 384 7.07 13.35 -24.22
C SER A 384 5.56 13.12 -24.30
N LYS A 385 4.99 12.84 -25.47
CA LYS A 385 3.53 12.61 -25.65
C LYS A 385 2.96 11.43 -24.82
N THR A 386 3.81 10.70 -24.10
CA THR A 386 3.47 9.59 -23.19
C THR A 386 3.98 9.82 -21.76
N TYR A 387 4.47 11.01 -21.42
CA TYR A 387 5.02 11.29 -20.09
C TYR A 387 3.89 11.56 -19.09
N ASN A 388 3.26 10.49 -18.60
CA ASN A 388 2.36 10.56 -17.45
C ASN A 388 3.15 10.13 -16.21
N CYS A 389 3.46 11.07 -15.32
CA CYS A 389 4.10 10.73 -14.05
C CYS A 389 3.00 10.64 -12.99
N PRO A 390 2.82 9.47 -12.34
CA PRO A 390 1.76 9.33 -11.36
C PRO A 390 2.04 10.20 -10.13
N ILE A 391 0.96 10.62 -9.48
CA ILE A 391 1.03 11.17 -8.13
C ILE A 391 1.20 10.00 -7.17
N HIS A 392 2.04 10.18 -6.17
CA HIS A 392 2.18 9.22 -5.09
C HIS A 392 1.71 9.83 -3.78
N LEU A 393 1.06 9.01 -2.95
CA LEU A 393 0.53 9.41 -1.66
C LEU A 393 1.30 8.70 -0.54
N LYS A 394 1.68 9.44 0.51
CA LYS A 394 2.35 8.90 1.70
C LYS A 394 1.69 9.44 2.97
N ARG A 395 1.32 8.55 3.89
CA ARG A 395 0.81 8.96 5.21
C ARG A 395 1.90 9.65 6.02
N ASP A 396 1.50 10.61 6.85
CA ASP A 396 2.37 11.14 7.88
C ASP A 396 2.25 10.30 9.16
N TYR A 397 3.38 9.74 9.61
CA TYR A 397 3.43 8.95 10.84
C TYR A 397 3.33 9.80 12.12
N ILE A 398 3.56 11.12 12.04
CA ILE A 398 3.47 12.02 13.21
C ILE A 398 2.04 12.51 13.40
N ASN A 399 1.33 12.77 12.31
CA ASN A 399 -0.05 13.20 12.31
C ASN A 399 -0.85 12.31 11.35
N GLU A 400 -1.59 11.36 11.91
CA GLU A 400 -2.38 10.38 11.16
C GLU A 400 -3.46 11.01 10.27
N MET A 401 -3.82 12.27 10.51
CA MET A 401 -4.77 13.05 9.72
C MET A 401 -4.10 13.86 8.58
N ARG A 402 -2.78 13.74 8.43
CA ARG A 402 -1.99 14.40 7.38
C ARG A 402 -1.40 13.35 6.45
N TYR A 403 -1.32 13.71 5.17
CA TYR A 403 -0.60 12.96 4.16
C TYR A 403 0.21 13.92 3.30
N PHE A 404 1.12 13.36 2.53
CA PHE A 404 1.90 14.05 1.53
C PHE A 404 1.57 13.49 0.15
N ALA A 405 1.45 14.36 -0.84
CA ALA A 405 1.36 13.99 -2.24
C ALA A 405 2.68 14.40 -2.91
N TYR A 406 3.33 13.49 -3.63
CA TYR A 406 4.57 13.79 -4.31
C TYR A 406 4.55 13.34 -5.76
N HIS A 407 5.18 14.14 -6.59
CA HIS A 407 5.23 14.05 -8.04
C HIS A 407 6.60 14.54 -8.52
N ASN A 408 6.94 14.32 -9.79
CA ASN A 408 8.18 14.86 -10.36
C ASN A 408 8.27 16.40 -10.33
N ALA A 409 7.13 17.09 -10.19
CA ALA A 409 7.06 18.54 -10.02
C ALA A 409 7.35 19.00 -8.58
N GLY A 410 7.25 18.14 -7.57
CA GLY A 410 7.44 18.52 -6.17
C GLY A 410 6.77 17.57 -5.16
N LEU A 411 6.95 17.90 -3.88
CA LEU A 411 6.32 17.31 -2.70
C LEU A 411 5.35 18.32 -2.09
#